data_AF-A0AAD4CF37-F1
#
_entry.id   AF-A0AAD4CF37-F1
#
_cell.length_a   1.000
_cell.length_b   1.000
_cell.length_c   1.000
_cell.angle_alpha   90.00
_cell.angle_beta   90.00
_cell.angle_gamma   90.00
#
_symmetry.space_group_name_H-M   'P 1'
#
loop_
_entity.id
_entity.type
_entity.pdbx_description
1 polymer ?
#
loop_
_entity_poly.entity_id
_entity_poly.type
_entity_poly.pdbx_seq_one_letter_code
_entity_poly.pdbx_strand_id
1 'polypeptide(L)' 'MKLLYTLLLAAASAMAASPEAGEHPHCALTGEKCNLSIWPPVECCPFHECASSEPGVPGAWGYCRKT' A
#
# COMPACT_ATOMS: atom_id res chain seq x y z
N MET A 1 39.57 -21.96 -13.97
CA MET A 1 38.19 -22.04 -13.43
C MET A 1 38.03 -20.98 -12.35
N LYS A 2 37.67 -19.74 -12.73
CA LYS A 2 37.71 -18.57 -11.84
C LYS A 2 36.65 -17.56 -12.27
N LEU A 3 35.40 -18.02 -12.37
CA LEU A 3 34.30 -17.29 -13.03
C LEU A 3 32.96 -17.37 -12.29
N LEU A 4 32.92 -17.67 -10.99
CA LEU A 4 31.64 -17.97 -10.31
C LEU A 4 31.48 -17.32 -8.91
N TYR A 5 32.05 -16.15 -8.65
CA TYR A 5 32.01 -15.53 -7.31
C TYR A 5 31.49 -14.09 -7.24
N THR A 6 30.73 -13.63 -8.23
CA THR A 6 30.09 -12.29 -8.19
C THR A 6 28.56 -12.31 -8.24
N LEU A 7 27.95 -13.48 -8.08
CA LEU A 7 26.50 -13.65 -7.89
C LEU A 7 26.16 -13.56 -6.40
N LEU A 8 26.28 -12.38 -5.78
CA LEU A 8 25.77 -12.11 -4.42
C LEU A 8 25.69 -10.59 -4.19
N LEU A 9 24.85 -9.89 -4.98
CA LEU A 9 24.26 -8.62 -4.55
C LEU A 9 22.80 -8.92 -4.22
N ALA A 10 22.51 -9.12 -2.92
CA ALA A 10 21.84 -8.14 -2.07
C ALA A 10 20.34 -8.04 -2.43
N ALA A 11 19.49 -8.90 -1.87
CA ALA A 11 18.93 -8.80 -0.51
C ALA A 11 18.17 -7.48 -0.28
N ALA A 12 16.85 -7.50 -0.47
CA ALA A 12 15.87 -6.77 0.34
C ALA A 12 14.45 -7.20 -0.07
N SER A 13 14.05 -8.42 0.28
CA SER A 13 12.64 -8.77 0.38
C SER A 13 12.11 -8.15 1.68
N ALA A 14 11.71 -6.88 1.63
CA ALA A 14 10.89 -6.31 2.69
C ALA A 14 9.43 -6.59 2.34
N MET A 15 8.96 -7.77 2.74
CA MET A 15 7.52 -8.01 2.84
C MET A 15 6.99 -7.00 3.86
N ALA A 16 6.20 -6.02 3.40
CA ALA A 16 5.39 -5.22 4.29
C ALA A 16 4.38 -6.17 4.94
N ALA A 17 4.72 -6.65 6.14
CA ALA A 17 3.78 -7.31 7.02
C ALA A 17 2.72 -6.26 7.40
N SER A 18 1.56 -6.32 6.75
CA SER A 18 0.39 -5.59 7.23
C SER A 18 -0.12 -6.35 8.47
N PRO A 19 -0.17 -5.72 9.65
CA PRO A 19 -0.57 -6.39 10.88
C PRO A 19 -2.05 -6.79 10.80
N GLU A 20 -2.27 -8.10 10.86
CA GLU A 20 -3.39 -8.80 11.50
C GLU A 20 -4.60 -7.93 11.84
N ALA A 21 -5.55 -7.88 10.91
CA ALA A 21 -6.85 -7.27 11.12
C ALA A 21 -7.68 -8.14 12.09
N GLY A 22 -7.78 -7.68 13.33
CA GLY A 22 -8.90 -8.05 14.18
C GLY A 22 -10.17 -7.44 13.60
N GLU A 23 -11.07 -8.30 13.09
CA GLU A 23 -12.51 -8.13 12.90
C GLU A 23 -13.08 -6.69 12.85
N HIS A 24 -12.53 -5.86 11.97
CA HIS A 24 -13.15 -4.67 11.40
C HIS A 24 -13.19 -4.93 9.89
N PRO A 25 -14.26 -4.59 9.14
CA PRO A 25 -14.25 -4.77 7.69
C PRO A 25 -13.00 -4.05 7.16
N HIS A 26 -12.05 -4.82 6.65
CA HIS A 26 -10.65 -4.41 6.45
C HIS A 26 -10.55 -3.03 5.78
N CYS A 27 -10.31 -1.99 6.56
CA CYS A 27 -10.08 -0.64 6.07
C CYS A 27 -8.58 -0.35 6.05
N ALA A 28 -8.13 0.49 5.12
CA ALA A 28 -6.72 0.85 4.95
C ALA A 28 -6.27 1.88 5.99
N LEU A 29 -5.12 1.65 6.61
CA LEU A 29 -4.48 2.52 7.59
C LEU A 29 -3.59 3.59 6.92
N THR A 30 -3.11 4.56 7.70
CA THR A 30 -2.18 5.59 7.19
C THR A 30 -1.01 4.97 6.42
N GLY A 31 -0.79 5.43 5.19
CA GLY A 31 0.26 4.96 4.30
C GLY A 31 -0.12 3.75 3.43
N GLU A 32 -1.24 3.09 3.71
CA GLU A 32 -1.77 2.03 2.85
C GLU A 32 -2.53 2.61 1.66
N LYS A 33 -2.62 1.82 0.58
CA LYS A 33 -3.29 2.22 -0.66
C LYS A 33 -4.80 2.30 -0.46
N CYS A 34 -5.40 3.28 -1.13
CA CYS A 34 -6.85 3.45 -1.18
C CYS A 34 -7.31 3.81 -2.59
N ASN A 35 -8.52 3.37 -2.95
CA ASN A 35 -9.17 3.73 -4.21
C ASN A 35 -10.69 3.54 -4.08
N LEU A 36 -11.43 4.65 -4.13
CA LEU A 36 -12.89 4.68 -4.00
C LEU A 36 -13.61 4.49 -5.34
N SER A 37 -12.87 4.39 -6.44
CA SER A 37 -13.42 4.27 -7.81
C SER A 37 -13.42 2.83 -8.35
N ILE A 38 -13.04 1.84 -7.53
CA ILE A 38 -13.02 0.41 -7.88
C ILE A 38 -14.04 -0.38 -7.06
N TRP A 39 -14.36 -1.61 -7.49
CA TRP A 39 -15.28 -2.50 -6.76
C TRP A 39 -14.64 -3.87 -6.45
N PRO A 40 -14.60 -4.31 -5.18
CA PRO A 40 -14.99 -3.55 -3.99
C PRO A 40 -14.05 -2.36 -3.76
N PRO A 41 -14.54 -1.25 -3.17
CA PRO A 41 -13.71 -0.10 -2.89
C PRO A 41 -12.66 -0.45 -1.83
N VAL A 42 -11.51 0.21 -1.90
CA VAL A 42 -10.49 0.16 -0.85
C VAL A 42 -10.57 1.47 -0.07
N GLU A 43 -11.30 1.43 1.04
CA GLU A 43 -11.60 2.58 1.88
C GLU A 43 -10.58 2.75 3.01
N CYS A 44 -10.29 3.99 3.39
CA CYS A 44 -9.49 4.27 4.58
C CYS A 44 -10.32 4.07 5.85
N CYS A 45 -9.65 3.74 6.95
CA CYS A 45 -10.31 3.68 8.26
C CYS A 45 -10.85 5.05 8.69
N PRO A 46 -11.81 5.10 9.66
CA PRO A 46 -12.30 6.35 10.21
C PRO A 46 -11.16 7.31 10.63
N PHE A 47 -11.42 8.61 10.48
CA PHE A 47 -10.44 9.69 10.75
C PHE A 47 -9.22 9.70 9.82
N HIS A 48 -9.37 9.08 8.64
CA HIS A 48 -8.41 9.14 7.54
C HIS A 48 -9.10 9.56 6.25
N GLU A 49 -8.36 10.20 5.36
CA GLU A 49 -8.78 10.53 4.01
C GLU A 49 -7.87 9.83 2.98
N CYS A 50 -8.44 9.48 1.82
CA CYS A 50 -7.69 8.93 0.70
C CYS A 50 -7.09 10.06 -0.14
N ALA A 51 -5.80 10.34 0.03
CA ALA A 51 -5.10 11.36 -0.75
C ALA A 51 -4.63 10.77 -2.08
N SER A 52 -5.19 11.26 -3.19
CA SER A 52 -4.77 10.83 -4.53
C SER A 52 -3.29 11.11 -4.76
N SER A 53 -2.59 10.13 -5.35
CA SER A 53 -1.18 10.29 -5.74
C SER A 53 -1.03 11.11 -7.02
N GLU A 54 -2.10 11.22 -7.81
CA GLU A 54 -2.14 11.87 -9.11
C GLU A 54 -3.38 12.77 -9.18
N PRO A 55 -3.31 13.99 -8.59
CA PRO A 55 -4.45 14.89 -8.52
C PRO A 55 -4.97 15.24 -9.93
N GLY A 56 -6.28 15.17 -10.11
CA GLY A 56 -6.94 15.46 -11.40
C GLY A 56 -7.11 14.25 -12.33
N VAL A 57 -6.59 13.07 -11.95
CA VAL A 57 -6.83 11.81 -12.68
C VAL A 57 -7.99 11.05 -12.02
N PRO A 58 -9.16 10.93 -12.67
CA PRO A 58 -10.28 10.17 -12.12
C PRO A 58 -9.91 8.71 -11.89
N GLY A 59 -10.24 8.17 -10.72
CA GLY A 59 -9.95 6.78 -10.35
C GLY A 59 -8.49 6.45 -10.07
N ALA A 60 -7.61 7.45 -10.02
CA ALA A 60 -6.23 7.24 -9.58
C ALA A 60 -6.16 6.72 -8.15
N TRP A 61 -5.16 5.88 -7.90
CA TRP A 61 -4.88 5.38 -6.56
C TRP A 61 -4.35 6.49 -5.66
N GLY A 62 -4.65 6.36 -4.37
CA GLY A 62 -4.16 7.23 -3.33
C GLY A 62 -3.53 6.46 -2.18
N TYR A 63 -3.19 7.22 -1.14
CA TYR A 63 -2.77 6.68 0.15
C TYR A 63 -3.57 7.30 1.27
N CYS A 64 -3.90 6.49 2.28
CA CYS A 64 -4.61 7.00 3.44
C CYS A 64 -3.70 7.91 4.25
N ARG A 65 -4.22 9.06 4.66
CA ARG A 65 -3.57 9.98 5.60
C ARG A 65 -4.55 10.39 6.68
N LYS A 66 -4.07 10.71 7.88
CA LYS A 66 -4.91 11.26 8.94
C LYS A 66 -5.52 12.59 8.47
N THR A 67 -6.83 12.74 8.71
CA THR A 67 -7.56 14.00 8.52
C THR A 67 -7.19 15.01 9.59
#